data_AF-A0A1G7YAR5-F1
#
_entry.id   AF-A0A1G7YAR5-F1
#
_cell.length_a   1.000
_cell.length_b   1.000
_cell.length_c   1.000
_cell.angle_alpha   90.00
_cell.angle_beta   90.00
_cell.angle_gamma   90.00
#
_symmetry.space_group_name_H-M   'P 1'
#
loop_
_entity.id
_entity.type
_entity.pdbx_description
1 polymer ?
#
loop_
_entity_poly.entity_id
_entity_poly.type
_entity_poly.pdbx_seq_one_letter_code
_entity_poly.pdbx_strand_id
1 'polypeptide(L)'
;MKKTYLSLLLPLILAGCTLEDDTTDTGDDATTVEDTTSVITSADGWAAVDGSVTGGADADEDHIYTVTSRSELIEALYGDADASLNDTPSDEAKIIYINGSIDLTADDEGNSRDEESFMAECSEYIGDNYTDYETFYTAYEAEYDPNVWNNQSLVDGDPPELTGELEEARSCYQQAQAAYIKFRVGSNTSIIGIGDSAEIKYGNLVLGKSSTTSPEAVSNIIIRNVTFTDAFDMFPAWDPGDSFSISSSEVGTGNCSEEYESDTVNPNGCETIKGGRWNSEYDLISVDNATAVWIDHNEFSDGERTDDNYPPVFDEPYNAKEQKVQHHDGLVDITNSATKVTLSYNKFENHDKTNLLGGSDTAKPDIDYGPGAIDVTFHNNYWSNTGQRLPRVRFGRVHLYNNYYDLNTSSDVSPYYPMGDAIILGTASKIFAENNVFEINSSSDASSKIIGYSSKESNKTKCVSKGYNEDECGTYFYASGNTLDGDSIDLNTIASTNSTSSSSSTELTIIDPDSGDAFWTPQASYDYELQSVDTVKQHVINNAGVGKIEE
;
A
#
# COMPACT_ATOMS: atom_id res chain seq x y z
N MET A 1 36.06 2.19 -42.07
CA MET A 1 35.89 1.92 -43.52
C MET A 1 34.57 2.55 -43.96
N LYS A 2 34.59 3.40 -45.00
CA LYS A 2 33.39 4.07 -45.56
C LYS A 2 32.68 3.17 -46.58
N LYS A 3 31.34 3.15 -46.57
CA LYS A 3 30.41 2.84 -47.68
C LYS A 3 29.12 3.60 -47.34
N THR A 4 28.62 4.66 -47.98
CA THR A 4 28.33 5.02 -49.39
C THR A 4 27.42 4.02 -50.09
N TYR A 5 26.13 4.39 -50.22
CA TYR A 5 25.22 3.84 -51.23
C TYR A 5 24.68 4.95 -52.14
N LEU A 6 24.45 4.50 -53.36
CA LEU A 6 24.43 5.22 -54.64
C LEU A 6 22.99 5.42 -55.09
N SER A 7 22.64 6.62 -55.53
CA SER A 7 21.37 6.91 -56.20
C SER A 7 21.39 6.46 -57.66
N LEU A 8 20.25 6.02 -58.18
CA LEU A 8 20.01 5.91 -59.61
C LEU A 8 18.64 6.52 -59.94
N LEU A 9 18.62 7.35 -60.97
CA LEU A 9 17.51 8.15 -61.48
C LEU A 9 17.15 7.72 -62.92
N LEU A 10 15.88 7.94 -63.25
CA LEU A 10 15.25 8.18 -64.57
C LEU A 10 14.95 6.97 -65.52
N PRO A 11 13.98 7.08 -66.49
CA PRO A 11 13.13 8.23 -66.85
C PRO A 11 11.63 8.01 -67.18
N LEU A 12 10.97 9.17 -67.15
CA LEU A 12 9.73 9.66 -67.76
C LEU A 12 9.35 9.11 -69.17
N ILE A 13 8.06 8.81 -69.40
CA ILE A 13 7.39 8.93 -70.71
C ILE A 13 6.01 9.58 -70.52
N LEU A 14 5.77 10.62 -71.34
CA LEU A 14 4.59 11.46 -71.41
C LEU A 14 3.68 11.00 -72.57
N ALA A 15 2.37 10.90 -72.36
CA ALA A 15 1.36 11.07 -73.43
C ALA A 15 -0.01 11.36 -72.78
N GLY A 16 -0.57 12.53 -73.08
CA GLY A 16 -1.87 12.97 -72.56
C GLY A 16 -3.05 12.62 -73.46
N CYS A 17 -4.25 12.63 -72.89
CA CYS A 17 -5.47 13.13 -73.52
C CYS A 17 -6.55 13.38 -72.45
N THR A 18 -7.42 14.32 -72.80
CA THR A 18 -8.38 15.13 -72.03
C THR A 18 -9.72 14.48 -71.65
N LEU A 19 -10.28 15.00 -70.53
CA LEU A 19 -11.70 15.29 -70.18
C LEU A 19 -12.51 14.31 -69.30
N GLU A 20 -12.89 14.90 -68.15
CA GLU A 20 -14.18 14.89 -67.40
C GLU A 20 -14.68 13.65 -66.65
N ASP A 21 -14.85 13.90 -65.33
CA ASP A 21 -15.90 13.44 -64.40
C ASP A 21 -16.09 11.91 -64.22
N ASP A 22 -15.67 11.39 -63.06
CA ASP A 22 -16.61 11.02 -61.99
C ASP A 22 -15.84 10.46 -60.77
N THR A 23 -16.44 10.70 -59.62
CA THR A 23 -16.13 10.32 -58.24
C THR A 23 -15.44 8.97 -57.99
N THR A 24 -14.38 8.98 -57.16
CA THR A 24 -14.17 8.18 -55.92
C THR A 24 -12.66 8.12 -55.59
N ASP A 25 -12.28 8.87 -54.55
CA ASP A 25 -10.94 8.89 -53.97
C ASP A 25 -10.81 7.71 -52.98
N THR A 26 -10.03 6.69 -53.35
CA THR A 26 -9.51 5.70 -52.40
C THR A 26 -8.14 6.18 -51.95
N GLY A 27 -8.15 6.94 -50.85
CA GLY A 27 -6.96 7.41 -50.16
C GLY A 27 -6.18 6.26 -49.52
N ASP A 28 -4.88 6.34 -49.73
CA ASP A 28 -3.78 5.57 -49.16
C ASP A 28 -3.79 5.69 -47.63
N ASP A 29 -3.93 4.57 -46.92
CA ASP A 29 -3.93 4.50 -45.46
C ASP A 29 -2.49 4.47 -44.96
N ALA A 30 -1.91 5.65 -44.78
CA ALA A 30 -0.73 5.84 -43.97
C ALA A 30 -1.19 6.04 -42.53
N THR A 31 -1.15 4.96 -41.74
CA THR A 31 -1.36 4.97 -40.29
C THR A 31 -0.39 5.94 -39.63
N THR A 32 -0.90 7.12 -39.28
CA THR A 32 -0.24 8.07 -38.39
C THR A 32 -0.22 7.46 -37.00
N VAL A 33 0.98 7.40 -36.40
CA VAL A 33 1.15 7.20 -34.96
C VAL A 33 0.34 8.29 -34.27
N GLU A 34 -0.76 7.91 -33.61
CA GLU A 34 -1.53 8.86 -32.79
C GLU A 34 -0.68 9.30 -31.61
N ASP A 35 -0.86 10.58 -31.27
CA ASP A 35 -0.18 11.30 -30.22
C ASP A 35 -0.62 10.76 -28.85
N THR A 36 0.10 9.76 -28.32
CA THR A 36 -0.20 9.09 -27.03
C THR A 36 0.00 10.00 -25.81
N THR A 37 0.36 11.28 -26.00
CA THR A 37 0.46 12.28 -24.92
C THR A 37 -0.90 12.81 -24.44
N SER A 38 -1.99 12.46 -25.14
CA SER A 38 -3.37 12.90 -24.86
C SER A 38 -4.07 12.19 -23.67
N VAL A 39 -3.45 11.18 -23.06
CA VAL A 39 -4.13 10.21 -22.15
C VAL A 39 -4.08 10.61 -20.66
N ILE A 40 -3.30 11.64 -20.30
CA ILE A 40 -3.18 12.10 -18.90
C ILE A 40 -4.23 13.18 -18.64
N THR A 41 -5.39 12.79 -18.08
CA THR A 41 -6.27 13.75 -17.40
C THR A 41 -5.50 14.37 -16.23
N SER A 42 -5.79 15.62 -15.86
CA SER A 42 -5.09 16.25 -14.73
C SER A 42 -5.47 15.58 -13.41
N ALA A 43 -4.48 15.25 -12.58
CA ALA A 43 -4.70 14.86 -11.18
C ALA A 43 -5.55 15.92 -10.45
N ASP A 44 -6.26 15.49 -9.41
CA ASP A 44 -7.06 16.33 -8.53
C ASP A 44 -6.72 16.07 -7.05
N GLY A 45 -7.55 16.58 -6.13
CA GLY A 45 -7.37 16.39 -4.70
C GLY A 45 -6.05 16.96 -4.16
N TRP A 46 -5.52 16.31 -3.13
CA TRP A 46 -4.29 16.74 -2.48
C TRP A 46 -3.06 16.71 -3.41
N ALA A 47 -3.00 15.77 -4.36
CA ALA A 47 -1.89 15.70 -5.31
C ALA A 47 -1.75 16.97 -6.17
N ALA A 48 -2.87 17.64 -6.48
CA ALA A 48 -2.91 18.80 -7.37
C ALA A 48 -2.87 20.16 -6.64
N VAL A 49 -2.80 20.17 -5.30
CA VAL A 49 -2.98 21.40 -4.49
C VAL A 49 -1.93 22.49 -4.77
N ASP A 50 -0.71 22.07 -5.12
CA ASP A 50 0.42 22.97 -5.36
C ASP A 50 0.73 23.17 -6.85
N GLY A 51 -0.10 22.59 -7.73
CA GLY A 51 0.10 22.61 -9.18
C GLY A 51 -0.29 21.28 -9.82
N SER A 52 -0.32 21.25 -11.15
CA SER A 52 -0.64 20.04 -11.90
C SER A 52 0.43 18.98 -11.70
N VAL A 53 0.01 17.75 -11.38
CA VAL A 53 0.86 16.56 -11.47
C VAL A 53 0.91 16.13 -12.93
N THR A 54 2.09 16.17 -13.52
CA THR A 54 2.33 15.86 -14.94
C THR A 54 3.08 14.55 -15.13
N GLY A 55 3.65 13.99 -14.06
CA GLY A 55 4.48 12.79 -14.14
C GLY A 55 5.64 13.02 -15.10
N GLY A 56 5.77 12.11 -16.07
CA GLY A 56 6.74 12.20 -17.16
C GLY A 56 6.24 12.88 -18.43
N ALA A 57 5.18 13.71 -18.40
CA ALA A 57 4.64 14.31 -19.63
C ALA A 57 5.66 15.14 -20.44
N ASP A 58 6.72 15.64 -19.80
CA ASP A 58 7.81 16.38 -20.46
C ASP A 58 8.96 15.47 -20.95
N ALA A 59 8.77 14.15 -20.97
CA ALA A 59 9.75 13.19 -21.47
C ALA A 59 10.09 13.46 -22.94
N ASP A 60 11.37 13.36 -23.29
CA ASP A 60 11.80 13.33 -24.69
C ASP A 60 11.62 11.92 -25.28
N GLU A 61 11.81 11.80 -26.60
CA GLU A 61 11.62 10.54 -27.34
C GLU A 61 12.48 9.38 -26.81
N ASP A 62 13.65 9.66 -26.19
CA ASP A 62 14.56 8.65 -25.67
C ASP A 62 14.14 8.16 -24.26
N HIS A 63 13.23 8.86 -23.58
CA HIS A 63 12.71 8.54 -22.25
C HIS A 63 11.23 8.11 -22.25
N ILE A 64 10.77 7.62 -23.40
CA ILE A 64 9.47 6.95 -23.55
C ILE A 64 9.74 5.45 -23.77
N TYR A 65 9.42 4.65 -22.76
CA TYR A 65 9.70 3.22 -22.73
C TYR A 65 8.41 2.42 -22.89
N THR A 66 8.49 1.27 -23.54
CA THR A 66 7.49 0.20 -23.43
C THR A 66 8.21 -1.03 -22.92
N VAL A 67 7.81 -1.51 -21.75
CA VAL A 67 8.51 -2.56 -21.02
C VAL A 67 7.61 -3.79 -20.86
N THR A 68 8.23 -4.95 -21.00
CA THR A 68 7.60 -6.28 -20.97
C THR A 68 8.28 -7.23 -19.98
N SER A 69 9.37 -6.78 -19.36
CA SER A 69 10.20 -7.59 -18.47
C SER A 69 10.77 -6.78 -17.31
N ARG A 70 11.29 -7.50 -16.32
CA ARG A 70 11.93 -6.93 -15.14
C ARG A 70 13.13 -6.05 -15.49
N SER A 71 14.01 -6.52 -16.38
CA SER A 71 15.22 -5.80 -16.78
C SER A 71 14.91 -4.52 -17.56
N GLU A 72 13.91 -4.56 -18.45
CA GLU A 72 13.44 -3.37 -19.18
C GLU A 72 12.83 -2.33 -18.22
N LEU A 73 12.11 -2.77 -17.18
CA LEU A 73 11.60 -1.88 -16.15
C LEU A 73 12.73 -1.22 -15.33
N ILE A 74 13.80 -1.96 -15.01
CA ILE A 74 15.00 -1.41 -14.35
C ILE A 74 15.64 -0.35 -15.26
N GLU A 75 15.89 -0.67 -16.52
CA GLU A 75 16.48 0.28 -17.47
C GLU A 75 15.65 1.57 -17.56
N ALA A 76 14.32 1.44 -17.67
CA ALA A 76 13.43 2.58 -17.77
C ALA A 76 13.43 3.45 -16.49
N LEU A 77 13.45 2.86 -15.30
CA LEU A 77 13.43 3.60 -14.03
C LEU A 77 14.77 4.27 -13.70
N TYR A 78 15.89 3.64 -14.08
CA TYR A 78 17.23 4.07 -13.69
C TYR A 78 18.00 4.76 -14.82
N GLY A 79 17.54 4.63 -16.07
CA GLY A 79 18.13 5.27 -17.25
C GLY A 79 19.37 4.56 -17.81
N ASP A 80 19.66 3.33 -17.38
CA ASP A 80 20.81 2.53 -17.82
C ASP A 80 20.47 1.03 -17.82
N ALA A 81 20.80 0.33 -18.91
CA ALA A 81 20.58 -1.10 -19.07
C ALA A 81 21.44 -1.96 -18.13
N ASP A 82 22.56 -1.42 -17.63
CA ASP A 82 23.44 -2.07 -16.66
C ASP A 82 23.11 -1.66 -15.20
N ALA A 83 22.03 -0.90 -14.97
CA ALA A 83 21.66 -0.42 -13.63
C ALA A 83 21.27 -1.55 -12.67
N SER A 84 21.51 -1.30 -11.38
CA SER A 84 21.08 -2.15 -10.27
C SER A 84 20.03 -1.43 -9.42
N LEU A 85 19.17 -2.18 -8.72
CA LEU A 85 18.22 -1.63 -7.74
C LEU A 85 18.90 -0.93 -6.54
N ASN A 86 20.21 -1.13 -6.36
CA ASN A 86 21.01 -0.40 -5.38
C ASN A 86 21.39 1.02 -5.83
N ASP A 87 21.26 1.32 -7.13
CA ASP A 87 21.56 2.64 -7.67
C ASP A 87 20.48 3.67 -7.27
N THR A 88 20.72 4.93 -7.63
CA THR A 88 19.70 5.98 -7.48
C THR A 88 18.85 5.98 -8.75
N PRO A 89 17.51 5.90 -8.66
CA PRO A 89 16.65 5.97 -9.84
C PRO A 89 16.79 7.33 -10.52
N SER A 90 16.50 7.39 -11.81
CA SER A 90 16.58 8.64 -12.58
C SER A 90 15.43 9.58 -12.21
N ASP A 91 15.73 10.88 -12.10
CA ASP A 91 14.73 11.95 -11.91
C ASP A 91 14.34 12.66 -13.23
N GLU A 92 14.93 12.25 -14.36
CA GLU A 92 14.59 12.79 -15.68
C GLU A 92 13.13 12.48 -16.03
N ALA A 93 12.46 13.37 -16.77
CA ALA A 93 11.07 13.14 -17.17
C ALA A 93 10.97 11.88 -18.04
N LYS A 94 10.11 10.92 -17.64
CA LYS A 94 10.00 9.63 -18.34
C LYS A 94 8.60 9.03 -18.31
N ILE A 95 8.21 8.41 -19.42
CA ILE A 95 6.96 7.65 -19.54
C ILE A 95 7.31 6.17 -19.72
N ILE A 96 6.75 5.32 -18.88
CA ILE A 96 7.00 3.88 -18.86
C ILE A 96 5.67 3.17 -19.10
N TYR A 97 5.49 2.61 -20.29
CA TYR A 97 4.33 1.82 -20.62
C TYR A 97 4.54 0.35 -20.24
N ILE A 98 3.65 -0.20 -19.42
CA ILE A 98 3.66 -1.61 -19.02
C ILE A 98 2.87 -2.42 -20.04
N ASN A 99 3.51 -3.37 -20.71
CA ASN A 99 2.89 -4.21 -21.74
C ASN A 99 2.90 -5.69 -21.33
N GLY A 100 1.74 -6.18 -20.89
CA GLY A 100 1.60 -7.53 -20.35
C GLY A 100 1.97 -7.60 -18.86
N SER A 101 2.41 -8.78 -18.41
CA SER A 101 2.71 -9.07 -17.01
C SER A 101 4.22 -9.05 -16.76
N ILE A 102 4.66 -8.25 -15.79
CA ILE A 102 6.05 -8.14 -15.34
C ILE A 102 6.19 -8.77 -13.97
N ASP A 103 6.98 -9.85 -13.91
CA ASP A 103 7.35 -10.52 -12.68
C ASP A 103 8.62 -9.89 -12.08
N LEU A 104 8.49 -9.26 -10.90
CA LEU A 104 9.60 -8.58 -10.24
C LEU A 104 10.61 -9.53 -9.57
N THR A 105 10.28 -10.83 -9.48
CA THR A 105 11.17 -11.90 -9.02
C THR A 105 11.92 -12.59 -10.15
N ALA A 106 11.62 -12.29 -11.41
CA ALA A 106 12.22 -12.99 -12.55
C ALA A 106 13.73 -12.75 -12.65
N ASP A 107 14.49 -13.82 -12.95
CA ASP A 107 15.89 -13.76 -13.35
C ASP A 107 16.07 -13.22 -14.78
N ASP A 108 17.32 -13.10 -15.23
CA ASP A 108 17.67 -12.59 -16.57
C ASP A 108 17.17 -13.52 -17.70
N GLU A 109 16.87 -14.79 -17.37
CA GLU A 109 16.25 -15.76 -18.27
C GLU A 109 14.71 -15.71 -18.24
N GLY A 110 14.11 -14.91 -17.37
CA GLY A 110 12.68 -14.73 -17.22
C GLY A 110 12.00 -15.76 -16.31
N ASN A 111 12.75 -16.53 -15.51
CA ASN A 111 12.20 -17.47 -14.53
C ASN A 111 12.04 -16.78 -13.17
N SER A 112 10.89 -16.92 -12.53
CA SER A 112 10.66 -16.44 -11.17
C SER A 112 11.64 -17.11 -10.19
N ARG A 113 12.32 -16.31 -9.37
CA ARG A 113 13.15 -16.81 -8.27
C ARG A 113 12.27 -17.33 -7.14
N ASP A 114 12.69 -18.45 -6.54
CA ASP A 114 12.06 -19.09 -5.39
C ASP A 114 12.85 -18.84 -4.09
N GLU A 115 12.36 -19.40 -2.98
CA GLU A 115 12.96 -19.30 -1.66
C GLU A 115 14.41 -19.79 -1.67
N GLU A 116 14.68 -20.97 -2.25
CA GLU A 116 16.03 -21.54 -2.35
C GLU A 116 16.99 -20.61 -3.08
N SER A 117 16.52 -19.91 -4.12
CA SER A 117 17.31 -18.96 -4.86
C SER A 117 17.80 -17.80 -4.00
N PHE A 118 16.97 -17.27 -3.09
CA PHE A 118 17.39 -16.22 -2.16
C PHE A 118 18.22 -16.77 -0.99
N MET A 119 17.87 -17.96 -0.48
CA MET A 119 18.63 -18.63 0.56
C MET A 119 20.09 -18.86 0.17
N ALA A 120 20.35 -19.19 -1.10
CA ALA A 120 21.68 -19.42 -1.63
C ALA A 120 22.62 -18.19 -1.56
N GLU A 121 22.08 -16.97 -1.50
CA GLU A 121 22.88 -15.74 -1.36
C GLU A 121 23.46 -15.57 0.05
N CYS A 122 22.89 -16.25 1.03
CA CYS A 122 23.19 -16.11 2.46
C CYS A 122 24.02 -17.28 3.02
N SER A 123 24.88 -17.87 2.18
CA SER A 123 25.68 -19.07 2.50
C SER A 123 26.57 -18.95 3.76
N GLU A 124 26.82 -17.73 4.26
CA GLU A 124 27.60 -17.48 5.47
C GLU A 124 26.89 -17.87 6.77
N TYR A 125 25.55 -17.82 6.81
CA TYR A 125 24.77 -18.04 8.03
C TYR A 125 24.46 -19.52 8.30
N ILE A 126 24.54 -20.37 7.27
CA ILE A 126 23.82 -21.65 7.27
C ILE A 126 24.74 -22.84 6.94
N GLY A 127 25.88 -22.62 6.28
CA GLY A 127 26.71 -23.71 5.77
C GLY A 127 25.90 -24.69 4.90
N ASP A 128 26.28 -25.97 4.87
CA ASP A 128 25.56 -27.00 4.11
C ASP A 128 24.29 -27.56 4.82
N ASN A 129 23.82 -26.94 5.92
CA ASN A 129 22.80 -27.55 6.79
C ASN A 129 21.35 -27.31 6.36
N TYR A 130 21.07 -26.18 5.69
CA TYR A 130 19.72 -25.82 5.24
C TYR A 130 19.77 -25.32 3.79
N THR A 131 19.71 -26.27 2.85
CA THR A 131 19.76 -25.98 1.40
C THR A 131 18.40 -25.89 0.73
N ASP A 132 17.32 -26.14 1.49
CA ASP A 132 15.93 -26.10 1.05
C ASP A 132 15.06 -25.41 2.10
N TYR A 133 14.04 -24.70 1.63
CA TYR A 133 13.20 -23.87 2.49
C TYR A 133 12.41 -24.69 3.50
N GLU A 134 11.88 -25.86 3.10
CA GLU A 134 11.08 -26.71 3.99
C GLU A 134 11.88 -27.17 5.23
N THR A 135 13.14 -27.59 5.03
CA THR A 135 14.01 -28.00 6.14
C THR A 135 14.40 -26.81 7.02
N PHE A 136 14.69 -25.65 6.42
CA PHE A 136 14.96 -24.42 7.17
C PHE A 136 13.75 -24.00 8.02
N TYR A 137 12.59 -23.88 7.39
CA TYR A 137 11.36 -23.40 8.00
C TYR A 137 10.89 -24.33 9.13
N THR A 138 10.96 -25.64 8.93
CA THR A 138 10.68 -26.63 10.00
C THR A 138 11.57 -26.42 11.23
N ALA A 139 12.85 -26.10 11.03
CA ALA A 139 13.76 -25.82 12.13
C ALA A 139 13.49 -24.45 12.79
N TYR A 140 13.19 -23.44 11.97
CA TYR A 140 12.83 -22.09 12.43
C TYR A 140 11.57 -22.13 13.30
N GLU A 141 10.50 -22.77 12.84
CA GLU A 141 9.25 -22.95 13.59
C GLU A 141 9.49 -23.68 14.92
N ALA A 142 10.29 -24.75 14.91
CA ALA A 142 10.56 -25.53 16.12
C ALA A 142 11.40 -24.77 17.16
N GLU A 143 12.35 -23.95 16.72
CA GLU A 143 13.19 -23.13 17.61
C GLU A 143 12.40 -21.96 18.21
N TYR A 144 11.55 -21.32 17.40
CA TYR A 144 10.83 -20.09 17.76
C TYR A 144 9.35 -20.29 18.09
N ASP A 145 8.90 -21.53 18.27
CA ASP A 145 7.56 -21.85 18.79
C ASP A 145 7.34 -21.06 20.09
N PRO A 146 6.36 -20.16 20.16
CA PRO A 146 6.11 -19.34 21.35
C PRO A 146 5.75 -20.16 22.60
N ASN A 147 5.27 -21.40 22.46
CA ASN A 147 5.09 -22.31 23.61
C ASN A 147 6.42 -22.72 24.25
N VAL A 148 7.52 -22.61 23.50
CA VAL A 148 8.89 -22.87 23.95
C VAL A 148 9.61 -21.54 24.21
N TRP A 149 9.66 -20.65 23.22
CA TRP A 149 10.39 -19.39 23.25
C TRP A 149 9.91 -18.48 24.39
N ASN A 150 8.61 -18.36 24.64
CA ASN A 150 8.10 -17.45 25.67
C ASN A 150 8.25 -18.01 27.11
N ASN A 151 8.89 -19.18 27.29
CA ASN A 151 9.25 -19.70 28.62
C ASN A 151 10.49 -18.98 29.19
N GLN A 152 10.42 -17.65 29.25
CA GLN A 152 11.45 -16.77 29.78
C GLN A 152 10.80 -15.50 30.35
N SER A 153 11.60 -14.65 30.99
CA SER A 153 11.08 -13.41 31.58
C SER A 153 10.74 -12.39 30.48
N LEU A 154 9.68 -11.61 30.69
CA LEU A 154 9.34 -10.50 29.82
C LEU A 154 10.42 -9.41 29.88
N VAL A 155 10.61 -8.69 28.78
CA VAL A 155 11.47 -7.52 28.63
C VAL A 155 10.59 -6.34 28.30
N ASP A 156 10.56 -5.33 29.17
CA ASP A 156 9.71 -4.14 29.04
C ASP A 156 8.20 -4.43 28.87
N GLY A 157 7.74 -5.60 29.31
CA GLY A 157 6.34 -6.02 29.28
C GLY A 157 5.98 -7.02 28.18
N ASP A 158 6.93 -7.33 27.29
CA ASP A 158 6.73 -8.21 26.14
C ASP A 158 7.70 -9.41 26.18
N PRO A 159 7.39 -10.54 25.51
CA PRO A 159 8.37 -11.58 25.27
C PRO A 159 9.59 -11.01 24.54
N PRO A 160 10.80 -11.51 24.83
CA PRO A 160 11.99 -11.00 24.19
C PRO A 160 11.99 -11.31 22.68
N GLU A 161 12.55 -10.39 21.91
CA GLU A 161 12.80 -10.53 20.47
C GLU A 161 13.54 -11.83 20.15
N LEU A 162 13.25 -12.42 18.99
CA LEU A 162 13.93 -13.60 18.52
C LEU A 162 15.42 -13.32 18.31
N THR A 163 16.27 -14.28 18.68
CA THR A 163 17.72 -14.21 18.47
C THR A 163 18.26 -15.58 18.07
N GLY A 164 19.46 -15.62 17.49
CA GLY A 164 20.15 -16.86 17.12
C GLY A 164 20.31 -17.05 15.61
N GLU A 165 21.03 -18.09 15.23
CA GLU A 165 21.49 -18.32 13.85
C GLU A 165 20.34 -18.47 12.84
N LEU A 166 19.20 -19.06 13.25
CA LEU A 166 18.04 -19.23 12.37
C LEU A 166 17.33 -17.91 12.05
N GLU A 167 17.17 -17.01 13.03
CA GLU A 167 16.64 -15.67 12.79
C GLU A 167 17.61 -14.78 12.01
N GLU A 168 18.91 -14.86 12.30
CA GLU A 168 19.93 -14.18 11.49
C GLU A 168 19.89 -14.63 10.03
N ALA A 169 19.71 -15.93 9.78
CA ALA A 169 19.56 -16.46 8.44
C ALA A 169 18.24 -16.03 7.76
N ARG A 170 17.09 -16.14 8.44
CA ARG A 170 15.79 -15.65 7.93
C ARG A 170 15.91 -14.18 7.53
N SER A 171 16.48 -13.35 8.40
CA SER A 171 16.70 -11.93 8.14
C SER A 171 17.58 -11.70 6.91
N CYS A 172 18.65 -12.50 6.73
CA CYS A 172 19.46 -12.43 5.51
C CYS A 172 18.65 -12.80 4.26
N TYR A 173 17.86 -13.87 4.30
CA TYR A 173 17.04 -14.32 3.17
C TYR A 173 16.01 -13.25 2.76
N GLN A 174 15.32 -12.67 3.74
CA GLN A 174 14.40 -11.56 3.52
C GLN A 174 15.12 -10.35 2.92
N GLN A 175 16.30 -9.98 3.42
CA GLN A 175 17.09 -8.87 2.87
C GLN A 175 17.55 -9.14 1.43
N ALA A 176 17.93 -10.37 1.10
CA ALA A 176 18.28 -10.77 -0.26
C ALA A 176 17.07 -10.64 -1.20
N GLN A 177 15.88 -11.09 -0.76
CA GLN A 177 14.64 -10.89 -1.50
C GLN A 177 14.33 -9.40 -1.67
N ALA A 178 14.34 -8.62 -0.59
CA ALA A 178 14.05 -7.19 -0.60
C ALA A 178 14.96 -6.42 -1.56
N ALA A 179 16.27 -6.73 -1.58
CA ALA A 179 17.22 -6.12 -2.51
C ALA A 179 16.93 -6.44 -3.99
N TYR A 180 16.17 -7.50 -4.25
CA TYR A 180 15.82 -7.95 -5.59
C TYR A 180 14.43 -7.47 -6.06
N ILE A 181 13.48 -7.24 -5.15
CA ILE A 181 12.08 -6.96 -5.49
C ILE A 181 11.59 -5.55 -5.12
N LYS A 182 12.40 -4.72 -4.44
CA LYS A 182 12.06 -3.32 -4.13
C LYS A 182 12.57 -2.38 -5.22
N PHE A 183 11.64 -1.89 -6.05
CA PHE A 183 11.92 -1.03 -7.19
C PHE A 183 11.69 0.43 -6.81
N ARG A 184 12.77 1.19 -6.63
CA ARG A 184 12.66 2.63 -6.36
C ARG A 184 12.24 3.40 -7.61
N VAL A 185 11.34 4.36 -7.44
CA VAL A 185 10.86 5.25 -8.51
C VAL A 185 11.33 6.68 -8.23
N GLY A 186 12.01 7.27 -9.21
CA GLY A 186 12.47 8.66 -9.17
C GLY A 186 11.40 9.66 -9.60
N SER A 187 11.72 10.94 -9.52
CA SER A 187 10.82 12.04 -9.85
C SER A 187 10.42 12.06 -11.34
N ASN A 188 9.36 12.79 -11.67
CA ASN A 188 8.89 13.04 -13.03
C ASN A 188 8.64 11.76 -13.83
N THR A 189 7.96 10.80 -13.20
CA THR A 189 7.75 9.47 -13.77
C THR A 189 6.27 9.21 -13.97
N SER A 190 5.89 8.77 -15.18
CA SER A 190 4.57 8.19 -15.46
C SER A 190 4.70 6.71 -15.74
N ILE A 191 4.10 5.85 -14.92
CA ILE A 191 3.96 4.40 -15.18
C ILE A 191 2.52 4.15 -15.62
N ILE A 192 2.32 3.66 -16.85
CA ILE A 192 0.99 3.54 -17.45
C ILE A 192 0.83 2.15 -18.06
N GLY A 193 -0.18 1.39 -17.66
CA GLY A 193 -0.48 0.11 -18.29
C GLY A 193 -1.13 0.26 -19.66
N ILE A 194 -0.74 -0.61 -20.60
CA ILE A 194 -1.38 -0.74 -21.92
C ILE A 194 -2.55 -1.73 -21.83
N GLY A 195 -3.70 -1.36 -22.39
CA GLY A 195 -4.90 -2.20 -22.41
C GLY A 195 -5.47 -2.49 -21.02
N ASP A 196 -6.04 -3.69 -20.87
CA ASP A 196 -6.66 -4.17 -19.64
C ASP A 196 -5.89 -5.34 -18.98
N SER A 197 -4.69 -5.64 -19.49
CA SER A 197 -3.88 -6.79 -19.05
C SER A 197 -2.48 -6.42 -18.57
N ALA A 198 -2.20 -5.12 -18.36
CA ALA A 198 -0.94 -4.68 -17.83
C ALA A 198 -0.84 -5.02 -16.33
N GLU A 199 0.19 -5.76 -15.95
CA GLU A 199 0.36 -6.26 -14.58
C GLU A 199 1.81 -6.13 -14.11
N ILE A 200 1.99 -5.77 -12.83
CA ILE A 200 3.25 -5.87 -12.10
C ILE A 200 3.00 -6.74 -10.88
N LYS A 201 3.80 -7.80 -10.69
CA LYS A 201 3.56 -8.78 -9.63
C LYS A 201 4.82 -9.14 -8.83
N TYR A 202 4.61 -9.66 -7.62
CA TYR A 202 5.64 -10.27 -6.78
C TYR A 202 6.73 -9.32 -6.27
N GLY A 203 6.44 -8.02 -6.17
CA GLY A 203 7.39 -7.05 -5.65
C GLY A 203 6.74 -5.74 -5.24
N ASN A 204 7.58 -4.74 -5.00
CA ASN A 204 7.19 -3.49 -4.38
C ASN A 204 7.74 -2.30 -5.18
N LEU A 205 6.86 -1.38 -5.59
CA LEU A 205 7.28 -0.06 -6.08
C LEU A 205 7.44 0.92 -4.91
N VAL A 206 8.67 1.37 -4.66
CA VAL A 206 8.99 2.30 -3.58
C VAL A 206 9.14 3.72 -4.13
N LEU A 207 8.18 4.59 -3.85
CA LEU A 207 8.20 5.99 -4.26
C LEU A 207 9.00 6.81 -3.24
N GLY A 208 10.23 7.13 -3.60
CA GLY A 208 11.17 7.86 -2.76
C GLY A 208 11.99 6.95 -1.84
N LYS A 209 12.52 7.54 -0.77
CA LYS A 209 13.22 6.86 0.33
C LYS A 209 13.36 7.85 1.49
N SER A 210 12.78 7.55 2.64
CA SER A 210 12.99 8.37 3.82
C SER A 210 14.38 8.09 4.42
N SER A 211 15.19 9.14 4.59
CA SER A 211 16.48 9.03 5.26
C SER A 211 16.90 10.37 5.85
N THR A 212 17.49 10.33 7.04
CA THR A 212 18.17 11.49 7.65
C THR A 212 19.34 12.02 6.81
N THR A 213 19.81 11.23 5.83
CA THR A 213 20.93 11.57 4.93
C THR A 213 20.51 11.87 3.50
N SER A 214 19.25 11.64 3.13
CA SER A 214 18.63 12.02 1.85
C SER A 214 17.20 12.48 2.13
N PRO A 215 17.04 13.72 2.62
CA PRO A 215 15.74 14.22 3.05
C PRO A 215 14.87 14.68 1.88
N GLU A 216 15.43 14.94 0.71
CA GLU A 216 14.68 15.46 -0.44
C GLU A 216 13.70 14.39 -0.95
N ALA A 217 12.41 14.74 -0.92
CA ALA A 217 11.36 13.90 -1.45
C ALA A 217 11.45 13.84 -2.99
N VAL A 218 11.22 12.65 -3.56
CA VAL A 218 10.92 12.57 -5.00
C VAL A 218 9.56 13.17 -5.26
N SER A 219 9.29 13.63 -6.47
CA SER A 219 8.01 14.28 -6.74
C SER A 219 7.48 14.07 -8.14
N ASN A 220 6.22 14.42 -8.35
CA ASN A 220 5.57 14.43 -9.66
C ASN A 220 5.55 13.02 -10.29
N ILE A 221 4.78 12.12 -9.67
CA ILE A 221 4.70 10.72 -10.08
C ILE A 221 3.24 10.36 -10.41
N ILE A 222 3.04 9.69 -11.53
CA ILE A 222 1.75 9.17 -11.99
C ILE A 222 1.85 7.66 -12.16
N ILE A 223 0.91 6.90 -11.59
CA ILE A 223 0.79 5.45 -11.78
C ILE A 223 -0.64 5.14 -12.17
N ARG A 224 -0.86 4.60 -13.38
CA ARG A 224 -2.21 4.39 -13.91
C ARG A 224 -2.38 3.10 -14.69
N ASN A 225 -3.59 2.54 -14.61
CA ASN A 225 -4.02 1.43 -15.45
C ASN A 225 -3.17 0.16 -15.34
N VAL A 226 -2.59 -0.10 -14.16
CA VAL A 226 -1.80 -1.31 -13.88
C VAL A 226 -2.49 -2.16 -12.81
N THR A 227 -2.54 -3.47 -13.04
CA THR A 227 -2.89 -4.45 -12.01
C THR A 227 -1.64 -4.80 -11.21
N PHE A 228 -1.71 -4.67 -9.90
CA PHE A 228 -0.63 -5.02 -8.96
C PHE A 228 -1.05 -6.23 -8.13
N THR A 229 -0.22 -7.27 -8.12
CA THR A 229 -0.56 -8.52 -7.42
C THR A 229 0.56 -9.06 -6.54
N ASP A 230 0.16 -9.54 -5.35
CA ASP A 230 0.89 -10.55 -4.58
C ASP A 230 2.33 -10.14 -4.20
N ALA A 231 2.48 -9.02 -3.47
CA ALA A 231 3.75 -8.59 -2.88
C ALA A 231 4.16 -9.52 -1.72
N PHE A 232 4.54 -10.74 -2.07
CA PHE A 232 4.73 -11.84 -1.14
C PHE A 232 6.12 -11.83 -0.49
N ASP A 233 6.17 -11.77 0.83
CA ASP A 233 7.37 -12.01 1.61
C ASP A 233 7.58 -13.51 1.81
N MET A 234 8.64 -14.06 1.22
CA MET A 234 8.95 -15.48 1.35
C MET A 234 9.44 -15.85 2.75
N PHE A 235 9.87 -14.86 3.53
CA PHE A 235 10.56 -15.07 4.80
C PHE A 235 9.97 -14.18 5.91
N PRO A 236 8.66 -14.25 6.19
CA PRO A 236 8.00 -13.42 7.19
C PRO A 236 8.63 -13.63 8.57
N ALA A 237 8.67 -12.58 9.39
CA ALA A 237 9.23 -12.64 10.73
C ALA A 237 8.15 -12.92 11.78
N TRP A 238 8.41 -13.82 12.72
CA TRP A 238 7.59 -13.98 13.92
C TRP A 238 8.08 -12.99 15.00
N ASP A 239 7.22 -12.05 15.38
CA ASP A 239 7.44 -11.15 16.50
C ASP A 239 6.61 -11.63 17.70
N PRO A 240 7.21 -12.18 18.77
CA PRO A 240 6.47 -12.65 19.93
C PRO A 240 5.90 -11.51 20.81
N GLY A 241 6.41 -10.29 20.67
CA GLY A 241 5.94 -9.08 21.37
C GLY A 241 4.78 -8.38 20.67
N ASP A 242 4.60 -8.56 19.36
CA ASP A 242 3.53 -7.90 18.63
C ASP A 242 2.15 -8.25 19.19
N SER A 243 1.43 -7.22 19.64
CA SER A 243 0.09 -7.35 20.20
C SER A 243 0.04 -8.30 21.42
N PHE A 244 1.19 -8.51 22.08
CA PHE A 244 1.29 -9.30 23.30
C PHE A 244 0.49 -8.66 24.43
N SER A 245 -0.19 -9.50 25.20
CA SER A 245 -0.79 -9.08 26.45
C SER A 245 -1.09 -10.26 27.36
N ILE A 246 -0.99 -9.99 28.66
CA ILE A 246 -1.54 -10.79 29.75
C ILE A 246 -2.39 -9.89 30.64
N SER A 247 -3.42 -10.44 31.27
CA SER A 247 -4.22 -9.68 32.22
C SER A 247 -3.42 -9.39 33.48
N SER A 248 -3.25 -8.10 33.80
CA SER A 248 -2.55 -7.67 35.03
C SER A 248 -3.20 -8.18 36.33
N SER A 249 -4.47 -8.63 36.28
CA SER A 249 -5.13 -9.25 37.42
C SER A 249 -4.68 -10.70 37.70
N GLU A 250 -4.09 -11.37 36.71
CA GLU A 250 -3.63 -12.76 36.82
C GLU A 250 -2.19 -12.86 37.31
N VAL A 251 -1.38 -11.82 37.06
CA VAL A 251 0.04 -11.79 37.43
C VAL A 251 0.21 -12.04 38.93
N GLY A 252 1.05 -13.02 39.27
CA GLY A 252 1.31 -13.46 40.64
C GLY A 252 0.24 -14.40 41.22
N THR A 253 -0.71 -14.87 40.40
CA THR A 253 -1.71 -15.88 40.77
C THR A 253 -1.54 -17.15 39.95
N GLY A 254 -1.69 -18.31 40.60
CA GLY A 254 -1.53 -19.61 39.93
C GLY A 254 -0.13 -19.77 39.34
N ASN A 255 -0.09 -19.97 38.03
CA ASN A 255 1.13 -20.18 37.24
C ASN A 255 1.56 -18.92 36.46
N CYS A 256 0.80 -17.83 36.56
CA CYS A 256 1.05 -16.61 35.80
C CYS A 256 2.09 -15.72 36.48
N SER A 257 3.20 -15.45 35.78
CA SER A 257 4.22 -14.49 36.22
C SER A 257 4.81 -13.75 35.01
N GLU A 258 5.22 -12.50 35.19
CA GLU A 258 5.99 -11.75 34.19
C GLU A 258 7.47 -12.19 34.18
N GLU A 259 7.93 -12.85 35.25
CA GLU A 259 9.29 -13.38 35.37
C GLU A 259 9.30 -14.89 35.18
N TYR A 260 10.43 -15.41 34.70
CA TYR A 260 10.68 -16.85 34.71
C TYR A 260 11.08 -17.30 36.11
N GLU A 261 10.15 -17.92 36.82
CA GLU A 261 10.40 -18.48 38.15
C GLU A 261 10.64 -20.00 38.08
N SER A 262 9.91 -20.68 37.20
CA SER A 262 10.05 -22.12 36.92
C SER A 262 9.36 -22.50 35.61
N ASP A 263 9.56 -23.74 35.15
CA ASP A 263 8.89 -24.32 33.98
C ASP A 263 7.35 -24.23 34.04
N THR A 264 6.78 -24.11 35.25
CA THR A 264 5.33 -23.99 35.47
C THR A 264 4.89 -22.59 35.91
N VAL A 265 5.80 -21.69 36.25
CA VAL A 265 5.47 -20.33 36.73
C VAL A 265 6.29 -19.33 35.93
N ASN A 266 5.66 -18.78 34.91
CA ASN A 266 6.26 -17.92 33.88
C ASN A 266 5.14 -17.26 33.04
N PRO A 267 5.45 -16.45 32.02
CA PRO A 267 4.41 -15.79 31.21
C PRO A 267 3.45 -16.76 30.51
N ASN A 268 3.94 -17.89 29.99
CA ASN A 268 3.10 -18.92 29.37
C ASN A 268 2.16 -19.63 30.36
N GLY A 269 2.35 -19.44 31.68
CA GLY A 269 1.41 -19.90 32.70
C GLY A 269 0.16 -19.03 32.88
N CYS A 270 0.05 -17.90 32.17
CA CYS A 270 -1.10 -16.99 32.22
C CYS A 270 -2.24 -17.47 31.31
N GLU A 271 -3.46 -17.60 31.86
CA GLU A 271 -4.63 -18.09 31.10
C GLU A 271 -5.10 -17.09 30.03
N THR A 272 -4.87 -15.79 30.24
CA THR A 272 -5.25 -14.72 29.30
C THR A 272 -4.16 -14.37 28.28
N ILE A 273 -3.08 -15.16 28.20
CA ILE A 273 -2.00 -14.90 27.26
C ILE A 273 -2.52 -14.89 25.82
N LYS A 274 -2.08 -13.88 25.07
CA LYS A 274 -2.36 -13.73 23.65
C LYS A 274 -1.34 -12.78 23.02
N GLY A 275 -1.28 -12.77 21.70
CA GLY A 275 -0.37 -11.93 20.93
C GLY A 275 0.72 -12.75 20.27
N GLY A 276 1.76 -12.06 19.81
CA GLY A 276 2.69 -12.55 18.82
C GLY A 276 2.07 -12.53 17.42
N ARG A 277 2.81 -12.05 16.41
CA ARG A 277 2.33 -11.96 15.02
C ARG A 277 3.44 -12.32 14.05
N TRP A 278 3.04 -12.90 12.92
CA TRP A 278 3.87 -12.90 11.73
C TRP A 278 3.72 -11.55 11.02
N ASN A 279 4.83 -10.97 10.60
CA ASN A 279 4.89 -9.70 9.88
C ASN A 279 5.76 -9.85 8.62
N SER A 280 5.34 -9.17 7.56
CA SER A 280 5.99 -9.12 6.25
C SER A 280 6.36 -7.68 5.90
N GLU A 281 7.24 -7.49 4.93
CA GLU A 281 7.91 -6.20 4.70
C GLU A 281 7.53 -5.47 3.38
N TYR A 282 6.63 -6.06 2.59
CA TYR A 282 6.42 -5.66 1.20
C TYR A 282 4.98 -5.22 0.94
N ASP A 283 4.85 -3.95 0.56
CA ASP A 283 3.63 -3.43 -0.08
C ASP A 283 3.70 -3.62 -1.61
N LEU A 284 2.56 -3.51 -2.31
CA LEU A 284 2.59 -3.36 -3.77
C LEU A 284 3.16 -1.99 -4.16
N ILE A 285 2.76 -0.92 -3.45
CA ILE A 285 3.35 0.42 -3.57
C ILE A 285 3.61 1.01 -2.18
N SER A 286 4.87 1.33 -1.89
CA SER A 286 5.25 2.11 -0.70
C SER A 286 5.53 3.56 -1.07
N VAL A 287 4.71 4.51 -0.60
CA VAL A 287 4.96 5.95 -0.71
C VAL A 287 5.66 6.42 0.56
N ASP A 288 6.99 6.47 0.54
CA ASP A 288 7.82 6.61 1.74
C ASP A 288 8.41 8.03 1.92
N ASN A 289 8.75 8.70 0.82
CA ASN A 289 9.22 10.09 0.86
C ASN A 289 8.98 10.73 -0.51
N ALA A 290 7.71 10.81 -0.90
CA ALA A 290 7.30 11.34 -2.19
C ALA A 290 6.19 12.38 -2.05
N THR A 291 6.14 13.33 -2.99
CA THR A 291 5.08 14.34 -3.03
C THR A 291 4.52 14.58 -4.42
N ALA A 292 3.26 15.04 -4.50
CA ALA A 292 2.55 15.22 -5.76
C ALA A 292 2.49 13.88 -6.53
N VAL A 293 1.84 12.90 -5.90
CA VAL A 293 1.71 11.52 -6.40
C VAL A 293 0.25 11.24 -6.74
N TRP A 294 0.00 10.73 -7.94
CA TRP A 294 -1.34 10.36 -8.39
C TRP A 294 -1.38 8.88 -8.80
N ILE A 295 -2.17 8.09 -8.07
CA ILE A 295 -2.38 6.66 -8.29
C ILE A 295 -3.82 6.49 -8.74
N ASP A 296 -4.04 6.18 -10.02
CA ASP A 296 -5.36 6.26 -10.63
C ASP A 296 -5.71 5.09 -11.55
N HIS A 297 -6.92 4.54 -11.45
CA HIS A 297 -7.39 3.43 -12.29
C HIS A 297 -6.51 2.17 -12.22
N ASN A 298 -5.96 1.84 -11.05
CA ASN A 298 -5.20 0.61 -10.84
C ASN A 298 -6.04 -0.45 -10.10
N GLU A 299 -5.62 -1.71 -10.19
CA GLU A 299 -6.16 -2.79 -9.36
C GLU A 299 -5.08 -3.36 -8.44
N PHE A 300 -5.42 -3.73 -7.21
CA PHE A 300 -4.48 -4.21 -6.19
C PHE A 300 -5.07 -5.43 -5.46
N SER A 301 -4.33 -6.54 -5.38
CA SER A 301 -4.76 -7.74 -4.63
C SER A 301 -3.61 -8.68 -4.25
N ASP A 302 -3.91 -9.68 -3.41
CA ASP A 302 -2.98 -10.79 -3.11
C ASP A 302 -2.89 -11.84 -4.24
N GLY A 303 -3.56 -11.60 -5.38
CA GLY A 303 -3.56 -12.52 -6.51
C GLY A 303 -4.09 -13.91 -6.14
N GLU A 304 -3.34 -14.95 -6.49
CA GLU A 304 -3.73 -16.35 -6.22
C GLU A 304 -3.31 -16.85 -4.83
N ARG A 305 -2.34 -16.19 -4.17
CA ARG A 305 -1.75 -16.64 -2.88
C ARG A 305 -2.42 -15.98 -1.68
N THR A 306 -3.74 -16.09 -1.57
CA THR A 306 -4.49 -15.47 -0.47
C THR A 306 -4.08 -15.96 0.92
N ASP A 307 -4.23 -15.10 1.93
CA ASP A 307 -3.75 -15.32 3.31
C ASP A 307 -4.31 -16.57 4.01
N ASP A 308 -5.47 -17.08 3.59
CA ASP A 308 -6.04 -18.30 4.16
C ASP A 308 -5.29 -19.57 3.77
N ASN A 309 -4.46 -19.50 2.72
CA ASN A 309 -3.55 -20.59 2.36
C ASN A 309 -2.41 -20.75 3.37
N TYR A 310 -2.22 -19.78 4.27
CA TYR A 310 -1.11 -19.71 5.23
C TYR A 310 -1.63 -19.59 6.68
N PRO A 311 -2.35 -20.60 7.20
CA PRO A 311 -2.97 -20.55 8.53
C PRO A 311 -1.94 -20.51 9.66
N PRO A 312 -2.35 -20.27 10.92
CA PRO A 312 -1.47 -20.35 12.07
C PRO A 312 -0.79 -21.72 12.19
N VAL A 313 0.49 -21.74 12.53
CA VAL A 313 1.36 -22.94 12.54
C VAL A 313 1.69 -23.46 13.95
N PHE A 314 1.53 -22.62 14.98
CA PHE A 314 1.80 -23.00 16.36
C PHE A 314 0.58 -23.62 17.05
N ASP A 315 0.82 -24.35 18.14
CA ASP A 315 -0.25 -24.91 18.97
C ASP A 315 -0.91 -23.84 19.87
N GLU A 316 -2.12 -24.12 20.36
CA GLU A 316 -2.85 -23.28 21.32
C GLU A 316 -1.96 -22.92 22.53
N PRO A 317 -1.94 -21.64 22.99
CA PRO A 317 -2.84 -20.53 22.64
C PRO A 317 -2.39 -19.66 21.45
N TYR A 318 -1.34 -20.06 20.71
CA TYR A 318 -0.75 -19.26 19.64
C TYR A 318 -1.25 -19.64 18.23
N ASN A 319 -2.51 -20.08 18.15
CA ASN A 319 -3.16 -20.58 16.94
C ASN A 319 -4.42 -19.80 16.53
N ALA A 320 -4.59 -18.57 17.02
CA ALA A 320 -5.67 -17.68 16.64
C ALA A 320 -5.53 -17.23 15.18
N LYS A 321 -6.64 -16.85 14.53
CA LYS A 321 -6.65 -16.45 13.11
C LYS A 321 -5.68 -15.29 12.81
N GLU A 322 -5.50 -14.38 13.76
CA GLU A 322 -4.59 -13.24 13.67
C GLU A 322 -3.10 -13.65 13.71
N GLN A 323 -2.79 -14.89 14.10
CA GLN A 323 -1.45 -15.49 14.13
C GLN A 323 -1.15 -16.35 12.90
N LYS A 324 -1.93 -16.18 11.81
CA LYS A 324 -1.63 -16.73 10.49
C LYS A 324 -0.22 -16.33 10.06
N VAL A 325 0.44 -17.15 9.24
CA VAL A 325 1.74 -16.82 8.67
C VAL A 325 1.49 -15.77 7.59
N GLN A 326 1.58 -14.50 7.99
CA GLN A 326 1.22 -13.36 7.15
C GLN A 326 2.38 -13.05 6.21
N HIS A 327 2.20 -13.34 4.93
CA HIS A 327 3.16 -13.12 3.85
C HIS A 327 2.98 -11.77 3.12
N HIS A 328 1.91 -11.02 3.41
CA HIS A 328 1.64 -9.71 2.83
C HIS A 328 1.68 -8.60 3.90
N ASP A 329 2.09 -7.39 3.51
CA ASP A 329 1.90 -6.19 4.34
C ASP A 329 0.75 -5.32 3.84
N GLY A 330 1.00 -4.21 3.14
CA GLY A 330 -0.01 -3.32 2.59
C GLY A 330 -0.24 -3.45 1.08
N LEU A 331 -1.35 -2.88 0.60
CA LEU A 331 -1.52 -2.66 -0.84
C LEU A 331 -0.82 -1.36 -1.24
N VAL A 332 -1.22 -0.24 -0.62
CA VAL A 332 -0.57 1.06 -0.82
C VAL A 332 -0.43 1.76 0.52
N ASP A 333 0.80 1.80 1.02
CA ASP A 333 1.15 2.44 2.28
C ASP A 333 1.80 3.81 2.02
N ILE A 334 1.42 4.80 2.82
CA ILE A 334 1.89 6.19 2.71
C ILE A 334 2.46 6.59 4.05
N THR A 335 3.79 6.62 4.15
CA THR A 335 4.49 6.73 5.42
C THR A 335 5.56 7.82 5.40
N ASN A 336 6.15 8.06 6.56
CA ASN A 336 7.16 9.10 6.78
C ASN A 336 6.72 10.45 6.18
N SER A 337 7.55 11.11 5.36
CA SER A 337 7.30 12.48 4.88
C SER A 337 6.45 12.53 3.59
N ALA A 338 5.83 11.42 3.20
CA ALA A 338 5.00 11.37 2.00
C ALA A 338 3.74 12.24 2.14
N THR A 339 3.51 13.14 1.18
CA THR A 339 2.42 14.11 1.24
C THR A 339 1.88 14.49 -0.13
N LYS A 340 0.65 15.02 -0.20
CA LYS A 340 0.01 15.40 -1.47
C LYS A 340 -0.13 14.20 -2.39
N VAL A 341 -0.87 13.21 -1.91
CA VAL A 341 -1.17 11.98 -2.65
C VAL A 341 -2.66 11.92 -2.96
N THR A 342 -3.01 11.53 -4.18
CA THR A 342 -4.40 11.24 -4.56
C THR A 342 -4.48 9.82 -5.08
N LEU A 343 -5.40 9.04 -4.52
CA LEU A 343 -5.77 7.71 -4.98
C LEU A 343 -7.20 7.79 -5.52
N SER A 344 -7.36 7.65 -6.83
CA SER A 344 -8.64 7.82 -7.51
C SER A 344 -9.00 6.63 -8.39
N TYR A 345 -10.27 6.22 -8.41
CA TYR A 345 -10.74 5.16 -9.31
C TYR A 345 -9.95 3.84 -9.22
N ASN A 346 -9.31 3.54 -8.09
CA ASN A 346 -8.59 2.27 -7.93
C ASN A 346 -9.54 1.19 -7.38
N LYS A 347 -9.17 -0.07 -7.60
CA LYS A 347 -9.80 -1.23 -6.98
C LYS A 347 -8.81 -1.89 -6.03
N PHE A 348 -9.18 -2.01 -4.76
CA PHE A 348 -8.43 -2.70 -3.72
C PHE A 348 -9.24 -3.93 -3.31
N GLU A 349 -8.70 -5.12 -3.51
CA GLU A 349 -9.46 -6.34 -3.24
C GLU A 349 -8.63 -7.49 -2.68
N ASN A 350 -9.32 -8.39 -1.97
CA ASN A 350 -8.76 -9.68 -1.51
C ASN A 350 -7.42 -9.51 -0.77
N HIS A 351 -7.44 -8.71 0.29
CA HIS A 351 -6.24 -8.38 1.06
C HIS A 351 -6.59 -7.97 2.50
N ASP A 352 -5.70 -8.19 3.47
CA ASP A 352 -5.93 -7.89 4.87
C ASP A 352 -5.75 -6.39 5.19
N LYS A 353 -4.53 -5.85 5.11
CA LYS A 353 -4.14 -4.53 5.65
C LYS A 353 -3.92 -3.50 4.54
N THR A 354 -4.96 -3.03 3.88
CA THR A 354 -4.82 -2.34 2.58
C THR A 354 -4.01 -1.03 2.57
N ASN A 355 -4.35 -0.02 3.36
CA ASN A 355 -3.75 1.32 3.26
C ASN A 355 -3.39 1.91 4.64
N LEU A 356 -2.11 1.84 5.02
CA LEU A 356 -1.57 2.51 6.20
C LEU A 356 -1.07 3.91 5.84
N LEU A 357 -1.66 4.92 6.49
CA LEU A 357 -1.22 6.30 6.42
C LEU A 357 -0.53 6.66 7.73
N GLY A 358 0.79 6.74 7.69
CA GLY A 358 1.68 6.99 8.82
C GLY A 358 1.99 5.72 9.62
N GLY A 359 3.23 5.24 9.52
CA GLY A 359 3.68 3.96 10.09
C GLY A 359 3.88 3.92 11.60
N SER A 360 3.98 5.08 12.28
CA SER A 360 4.30 5.15 13.71
C SER A 360 3.41 6.12 14.47
N ASP A 361 3.09 5.83 15.74
CA ASP A 361 2.41 6.78 16.63
C ASP A 361 3.33 7.89 17.17
N THR A 362 4.65 7.77 16.94
CA THR A 362 5.63 8.75 17.44
C THR A 362 6.07 9.67 16.30
N ALA A 363 5.77 10.96 16.43
CA ALA A 363 6.27 11.97 15.51
C ALA A 363 7.81 12.05 15.55
N LYS A 364 8.41 12.21 14.37
CA LYS A 364 9.86 12.32 14.13
C LYS A 364 10.14 13.57 13.29
N PRO A 365 10.17 14.77 13.90
CA PRO A 365 10.37 16.03 13.17
C PRO A 365 11.71 16.11 12.41
N ASP A 366 12.69 15.28 12.77
CA ASP A 366 13.99 15.19 12.10
C ASP A 366 13.93 14.59 10.68
N ILE A 367 12.84 13.92 10.35
CA ILE A 367 12.52 13.44 9.01
C ILE A 367 11.14 13.94 8.55
N ASP A 368 10.72 15.11 9.04
CA ASP A 368 9.43 15.72 8.67
C ASP A 368 8.21 14.78 8.82
N TYR A 369 8.23 13.89 9.82
CA TYR A 369 7.12 12.98 10.13
C TYR A 369 6.35 13.47 11.36
N GLY A 370 5.04 13.71 11.23
CA GLY A 370 4.17 14.20 12.29
C GLY A 370 2.93 14.91 11.75
N PRO A 371 2.20 15.68 12.59
CA PRO A 371 1.08 16.49 12.12
C PRO A 371 1.46 17.36 10.91
N GLY A 372 0.66 17.28 9.84
CA GLY A 372 0.90 18.01 8.59
C GLY A 372 1.83 17.31 7.60
N ALA A 373 2.40 16.15 7.95
CA ALA A 373 3.30 15.42 7.06
C ALA A 373 2.56 14.61 5.98
N ILE A 374 1.30 14.21 6.21
CA ILE A 374 0.58 13.28 5.33
C ILE A 374 -0.75 13.92 4.91
N ASP A 375 -0.87 14.25 3.64
CA ASP A 375 -2.10 14.78 3.04
C ASP A 375 -2.53 13.89 1.88
N VAL A 376 -3.69 13.25 2.03
CA VAL A 376 -4.13 12.19 1.10
C VAL A 376 -5.60 12.31 0.75
N THR A 377 -5.93 12.20 -0.53
CA THR A 377 -7.30 12.12 -1.03
C THR A 377 -7.57 10.71 -1.55
N PHE A 378 -8.69 10.12 -1.14
CA PHE A 378 -9.26 8.93 -1.76
C PHE A 378 -10.63 9.26 -2.33
N HIS A 379 -10.83 9.02 -3.62
CA HIS A 379 -12.16 9.08 -4.19
C HIS A 379 -12.45 8.13 -5.31
N ASN A 380 -13.72 7.76 -5.45
CA ASN A 380 -14.19 6.84 -6.46
C ASN A 380 -13.46 5.48 -6.45
N ASN A 381 -12.81 5.11 -5.35
CA ASN A 381 -12.16 3.82 -5.20
C ASN A 381 -13.18 2.74 -4.79
N TYR A 382 -12.85 1.50 -5.13
CA TYR A 382 -13.60 0.31 -4.76
C TYR A 382 -12.79 -0.57 -3.81
N TRP A 383 -13.19 -0.68 -2.55
CA TRP A 383 -12.69 -1.73 -1.66
C TRP A 383 -13.65 -2.93 -1.67
N SER A 384 -13.17 -4.11 -2.05
CA SER A 384 -13.97 -5.33 -2.09
C SER A 384 -13.27 -6.46 -1.36
N ASN A 385 -13.96 -7.08 -0.40
CA ASN A 385 -13.41 -8.22 0.34
C ASN A 385 -12.01 -7.95 0.93
N THR A 386 -11.95 -6.93 1.79
CA THR A 386 -10.72 -6.48 2.44
C THR A 386 -10.86 -6.51 3.96
N GLY A 387 -9.77 -6.82 4.67
CA GLY A 387 -9.76 -6.95 6.12
C GLY A 387 -9.92 -5.62 6.85
N GLN A 388 -8.99 -4.68 6.66
CA GLN A 388 -8.86 -3.48 7.49
C GLN A 388 -8.01 -2.40 6.81
N ARG A 389 -7.90 -1.25 7.49
CA ARG A 389 -7.10 -0.08 7.05
C ARG A 389 -7.60 0.51 5.73
N LEU A 390 -8.87 0.92 5.69
CA LEU A 390 -9.57 1.44 4.51
C LEU A 390 -9.89 2.96 4.56
N PRO A 391 -8.96 3.89 4.88
CA PRO A 391 -7.57 3.73 5.32
C PRO A 391 -7.42 3.70 6.85
N ARG A 392 -6.20 3.39 7.34
CA ARG A 392 -5.80 3.67 8.73
C ARG A 392 -4.90 4.88 8.80
N VAL A 393 -5.30 5.92 9.53
CA VAL A 393 -4.63 7.23 9.47
C VAL A 393 -3.96 7.60 10.79
N ARG A 394 -2.72 8.06 10.72
CA ARG A 394 -2.01 8.80 11.77
C ARG A 394 -1.54 10.14 11.23
N PHE A 395 -1.63 11.19 12.04
CA PHE A 395 -1.19 12.57 11.81
C PHE A 395 -1.82 13.34 10.65
N GLY A 396 -2.21 12.65 9.58
CA GLY A 396 -2.53 13.25 8.29
C GLY A 396 -3.93 13.86 8.18
N ARG A 397 -4.09 14.70 7.15
CA ARG A 397 -5.37 15.23 6.67
C ARG A 397 -5.84 14.38 5.49
N VAL A 398 -6.88 13.60 5.72
CA VAL A 398 -7.35 12.60 4.76
C VAL A 398 -8.79 12.89 4.36
N HIS A 399 -9.00 13.02 3.06
CA HIS A 399 -10.33 13.24 2.49
C HIS A 399 -10.79 11.98 1.77
N LEU A 400 -11.95 11.44 2.15
CA LEU A 400 -12.54 10.22 1.63
C LEU A 400 -13.89 10.55 1.02
N TYR A 401 -14.03 10.56 -0.30
CA TYR A 401 -15.33 10.88 -0.91
C TYR A 401 -15.73 10.01 -2.09
N ASN A 402 -17.03 9.77 -2.26
CA ASN A 402 -17.59 8.96 -3.35
C ASN A 402 -16.96 7.55 -3.49
N ASN A 403 -16.44 6.95 -2.41
CA ASN A 403 -15.88 5.60 -2.47
C ASN A 403 -16.96 4.54 -2.23
N TYR A 404 -16.73 3.33 -2.73
CA TYR A 404 -17.59 2.18 -2.50
C TYR A 404 -16.84 1.08 -1.74
N TYR A 405 -17.46 0.56 -0.69
CA TYR A 405 -16.94 -0.50 0.16
C TYR A 405 -17.93 -1.67 0.12
N ASP A 406 -17.48 -2.82 -0.37
CA ASP A 406 -18.22 -4.09 -0.42
C ASP A 406 -17.51 -5.10 0.47
N LEU A 407 -17.97 -5.20 1.72
CA LEU A 407 -17.25 -5.84 2.82
C LEU A 407 -18.06 -6.99 3.41
N ASN A 408 -17.38 -7.86 4.14
CA ASN A 408 -18.00 -9.02 4.77
C ASN A 408 -17.43 -9.25 6.16
N THR A 409 -18.27 -9.46 7.18
CA THR A 409 -17.80 -9.78 8.54
C THR A 409 -17.70 -11.28 8.82
N SER A 410 -18.29 -12.11 7.96
CA SER A 410 -18.31 -13.55 8.12
C SER A 410 -16.97 -14.16 7.73
N SER A 411 -16.49 -15.07 8.59
CA SER A 411 -15.35 -15.95 8.29
C SER A 411 -15.72 -17.15 7.39
N ASP A 412 -17.01 -17.36 7.10
CA ASP A 412 -17.52 -18.56 6.44
C ASP A 412 -17.62 -18.43 4.91
N VAL A 413 -17.46 -17.21 4.37
CA VAL A 413 -17.65 -16.92 2.96
C VAL A 413 -16.28 -16.63 2.35
N SER A 414 -15.93 -17.39 1.31
CA SER A 414 -14.89 -16.99 0.38
C SER A 414 -15.32 -15.66 -0.29
N PRO A 415 -14.43 -14.66 -0.40
CA PRO A 415 -13.01 -14.76 -0.11
C PRO A 415 -12.66 -14.31 1.34
N TYR A 416 -11.46 -14.68 1.80
CA TYR A 416 -11.15 -15.01 3.21
C TYR A 416 -10.72 -13.84 4.12
N TYR A 417 -11.12 -12.61 3.79
CA TYR A 417 -10.72 -11.39 4.48
C TYR A 417 -11.89 -10.77 5.24
N PRO A 418 -12.29 -11.32 6.41
CA PRO A 418 -13.36 -10.75 7.18
C PRO A 418 -12.96 -9.35 7.67
N MET A 419 -13.88 -8.42 7.48
CA MET A 419 -13.74 -7.03 7.89
C MET A 419 -13.49 -6.93 9.40
N GLY A 420 -12.33 -6.36 9.73
CA GLY A 420 -11.99 -5.73 11.00
C GLY A 420 -12.60 -4.33 11.07
N ASP A 421 -11.78 -3.29 11.21
CA ASP A 421 -12.22 -1.90 11.13
C ASP A 421 -11.84 -1.30 9.77
N ALA A 422 -12.79 -0.61 9.12
CA ALA A 422 -12.56 0.05 7.83
C ALA A 422 -11.75 1.34 7.99
N ILE A 423 -12.38 2.47 8.30
CA ILE A 423 -11.72 3.77 8.45
C ILE A 423 -11.22 3.89 9.88
N ILE A 424 -9.90 3.91 10.09
CA ILE A 424 -9.33 3.89 11.45
C ILE A 424 -8.71 5.24 11.82
N LEU A 425 -9.25 5.87 12.86
CA LEU A 425 -8.72 7.09 13.47
C LEU A 425 -7.58 6.75 14.43
N GLY A 426 -6.35 6.82 13.94
CA GLY A 426 -5.13 6.70 14.75
C GLY A 426 -4.66 8.03 15.31
N THR A 427 -3.46 8.01 15.90
CA THR A 427 -2.82 9.15 16.57
C THR A 427 -2.90 10.42 15.74
N ALA A 428 -3.55 11.45 16.28
CA ALA A 428 -3.66 12.78 15.69
C ALA A 428 -4.15 12.79 14.21
N SER A 429 -5.03 11.88 13.82
CA SER A 429 -5.62 11.87 12.48
C SER A 429 -6.65 12.99 12.27
N LYS A 430 -6.83 13.45 11.03
CA LYS A 430 -7.89 14.38 10.61
C LYS A 430 -8.58 13.82 9.37
N ILE A 431 -9.74 13.20 9.55
CA ILE A 431 -10.45 12.52 8.45
C ILE A 431 -11.74 13.27 8.13
N PHE A 432 -11.99 13.48 6.84
CA PHE A 432 -13.21 14.09 6.30
C PHE A 432 -13.85 13.12 5.30
N ALA A 433 -15.06 12.61 5.57
CA ALA A 433 -15.66 11.51 4.82
C ALA A 433 -17.05 11.83 4.24
N GLU A 434 -17.17 11.93 2.92
CA GLU A 434 -18.39 12.40 2.25
C GLU A 434 -18.93 11.43 1.20
N ASN A 435 -20.23 11.17 1.21
CA ASN A 435 -20.95 10.41 0.18
C ASN A 435 -20.32 9.04 -0.16
N ASN A 436 -19.76 8.36 0.83
CA ASN A 436 -19.27 6.99 0.67
C ASN A 436 -20.39 5.98 0.86
N VAL A 437 -20.35 4.88 0.10
CA VAL A 437 -21.32 3.79 0.15
C VAL A 437 -20.68 2.56 0.77
N PHE A 438 -21.25 2.06 1.86
CA PHE A 438 -20.87 0.82 2.50
C PHE A 438 -21.96 -0.23 2.26
N GLU A 439 -21.58 -1.40 1.75
CA GLU A 439 -22.40 -2.61 1.77
C GLU A 439 -21.65 -3.65 2.60
N ILE A 440 -22.25 -4.09 3.70
CA ILE A 440 -21.57 -4.97 4.65
C ILE A 440 -22.40 -6.22 4.86
N ASN A 441 -21.98 -7.32 4.24
CA ASN A 441 -22.58 -8.61 4.51
C ASN A 441 -22.22 -9.06 5.92
N SER A 442 -23.22 -9.10 6.81
CA SER A 442 -23.03 -9.44 8.21
C SER A 442 -24.27 -10.11 8.80
N SER A 443 -24.06 -11.06 9.72
CA SER A 443 -25.14 -11.72 10.46
C SER A 443 -25.68 -10.87 11.63
N SER A 444 -24.97 -9.80 11.99
CA SER A 444 -25.31 -8.84 13.03
C SER A 444 -25.00 -7.41 12.57
N ASP A 445 -25.45 -6.40 13.31
CA ASP A 445 -25.06 -5.02 13.08
C ASP A 445 -23.53 -4.87 13.09
N ALA A 446 -22.98 -4.38 11.98
CA ALA A 446 -21.55 -4.17 11.77
C ALA A 446 -21.20 -2.67 11.63
N SER A 447 -22.16 -1.77 11.87
CA SER A 447 -21.98 -0.32 11.71
C SER A 447 -20.80 0.21 12.54
N SER A 448 -20.58 -0.32 13.74
CA SER A 448 -19.47 0.09 14.62
C SER A 448 -18.08 -0.21 14.05
N LYS A 449 -17.97 -1.15 13.09
CA LYS A 449 -16.72 -1.52 12.41
C LYS A 449 -16.35 -0.58 11.26
N ILE A 450 -17.28 0.26 10.79
CA ILE A 450 -16.98 1.24 9.74
C ILE A 450 -15.91 2.22 10.24
N ILE A 451 -15.96 2.58 11.52
CA ILE A 451 -15.03 3.52 12.14
C ILE A 451 -14.24 2.83 13.27
N GLY A 452 -12.97 2.55 13.06
CA GLY A 452 -12.05 2.15 14.14
C GLY A 452 -11.50 3.37 14.88
N TYR A 453 -11.20 3.22 16.18
CA TYR A 453 -10.57 4.28 16.97
C TYR A 453 -9.38 3.76 17.78
N SER A 454 -8.19 4.27 17.49
CA SER A 454 -6.94 3.85 18.14
C SER A 454 -6.09 5.00 18.68
N SER A 455 -6.56 6.25 18.55
CA SER A 455 -5.84 7.43 19.04
C SER A 455 -5.80 7.49 20.58
N LYS A 456 -4.61 7.69 21.17
CA LYS A 456 -4.36 7.64 22.62
C LYS A 456 -3.88 8.97 23.20
N GLU A 457 -4.27 9.27 24.43
CA GLU A 457 -3.86 10.50 25.12
C GLU A 457 -2.34 10.53 25.40
N SER A 458 -1.74 9.36 25.66
CA SER A 458 -0.29 9.22 25.79
C SER A 458 0.45 9.60 24.50
N ASN A 459 -0.09 9.24 23.34
CA ASN A 459 0.50 9.57 22.04
C ASN A 459 0.31 11.05 21.70
N LYS A 460 -0.85 11.65 22.03
CA LYS A 460 -1.06 13.11 21.94
C LYS A 460 -0.03 13.86 22.80
N THR A 461 0.19 13.43 24.03
CA THR A 461 1.21 14.01 24.92
C THR A 461 2.62 13.90 24.33
N LYS A 462 2.98 12.73 23.77
CA LYS A 462 4.26 12.53 23.06
C LYS A 462 4.39 13.48 21.87
N CYS A 463 3.34 13.62 21.06
CA CYS A 463 3.29 14.55 19.93
C CYS A 463 3.57 16.00 20.37
N VAL A 464 2.90 16.49 21.42
CA VAL A 464 3.12 17.85 21.94
C VAL A 464 4.56 18.02 22.47
N SER A 465 5.09 17.00 23.15
CA SER A 465 6.49 17.02 23.63
C SER A 465 7.54 17.05 22.52
N LYS A 466 7.17 16.68 21.28
CA LYS A 466 8.02 16.81 20.09
C LYS A 466 8.00 18.22 19.50
N GLY A 467 7.19 19.14 20.04
CA GLY A 467 7.18 20.56 19.70
C GLY A 467 5.97 21.01 18.87
N TYR A 468 5.05 20.10 18.54
CA TYR A 468 3.78 20.44 17.89
C TYR A 468 2.78 21.02 18.89
N ASN A 469 1.85 21.83 18.42
CA ASN A 469 0.81 22.43 19.26
C ASN A 469 -0.30 21.43 19.57
N GLU A 470 -1.10 21.70 20.61
CA GLU A 470 -2.18 20.79 21.04
C GLU A 470 -3.21 20.50 19.94
N ASP A 471 -3.56 21.52 19.14
CA ASP A 471 -4.51 21.38 18.03
C ASP A 471 -3.93 20.50 16.91
N GLU A 472 -2.65 20.65 16.58
CA GLU A 472 -1.98 19.81 15.58
C GLU A 472 -1.95 18.33 16.03
N CYS A 473 -1.80 18.09 17.32
CA CYS A 473 -1.84 16.75 17.92
C CYS A 473 -3.25 16.23 18.23
N GLY A 474 -4.30 17.02 17.97
CA GLY A 474 -5.69 16.62 18.16
C GLY A 474 -6.17 15.57 17.15
N THR A 475 -7.20 14.81 17.48
CA THR A 475 -7.85 13.86 16.55
C THR A 475 -9.18 14.45 16.09
N TYR A 476 -9.38 14.55 14.78
CA TYR A 476 -10.52 15.23 14.18
C TYR A 476 -11.24 14.34 13.16
N PHE A 477 -12.56 14.43 13.14
CA PHE A 477 -13.40 13.67 12.22
C PHE A 477 -14.59 14.47 11.73
N TYR A 478 -14.97 14.26 10.49
CA TYR A 478 -16.26 14.67 9.96
C TYR A 478 -16.76 13.65 8.96
N ALA A 479 -18.08 13.47 8.94
CA ALA A 479 -18.72 12.69 7.91
C ALA A 479 -20.11 13.23 7.52
N SER A 480 -20.45 13.16 6.24
CA SER A 480 -21.80 13.49 5.75
C SER A 480 -22.20 12.69 4.52
N GLY A 481 -23.50 12.41 4.38
CA GLY A 481 -24.07 11.81 3.16
C GLY A 481 -23.68 10.35 2.92
N ASN A 482 -23.08 9.66 3.88
CA ASN A 482 -22.68 8.26 3.76
C ASN A 482 -23.89 7.31 3.93
N THR A 483 -23.84 6.15 3.30
CA THR A 483 -24.88 5.11 3.41
C THR A 483 -24.30 3.76 3.83
N LEU A 484 -25.05 3.00 4.64
CA LEU A 484 -24.82 1.58 4.92
C LEU A 484 -26.02 0.78 4.40
N ASP A 485 -25.76 -0.19 3.52
CA ASP A 485 -26.77 -1.09 2.92
C ASP A 485 -27.95 -0.34 2.29
N GLY A 486 -27.66 0.84 1.69
CA GLY A 486 -28.64 1.72 1.04
C GLY A 486 -29.34 2.73 1.95
N ASP A 487 -29.18 2.63 3.27
CA ASP A 487 -29.74 3.57 4.24
C ASP A 487 -28.70 4.59 4.70
N SER A 488 -29.13 5.82 5.01
CA SER A 488 -28.22 6.84 5.56
C SER A 488 -27.65 6.42 6.92
N ILE A 489 -26.35 6.66 7.12
CA ILE A 489 -25.65 6.35 8.37
C ILE A 489 -24.91 7.57 8.95
N ASP A 490 -25.01 7.74 10.27
CA ASP A 490 -24.32 8.80 11.02
C ASP A 490 -22.98 8.32 11.58
N LEU A 491 -21.93 8.46 10.77
CA LEU A 491 -20.58 8.07 11.16
C LEU A 491 -19.98 8.99 12.25
N ASN A 492 -20.46 10.24 12.42
CA ASN A 492 -19.95 11.12 13.49
C ASN A 492 -20.32 10.58 14.88
N THR A 493 -21.55 10.09 15.02
CA THR A 493 -22.02 9.46 16.26
C THR A 493 -21.26 8.16 16.54
N ILE A 494 -20.99 7.35 15.50
CA ILE A 494 -20.21 6.10 15.65
C ILE A 494 -18.77 6.44 16.08
N ALA A 495 -18.10 7.38 15.41
CA ALA A 495 -16.76 7.83 15.77
C ALA A 495 -16.69 8.33 17.22
N SER A 496 -17.65 9.17 17.63
CA SER A 496 -17.75 9.69 19.00
C SER A 496 -18.01 8.61 20.04
N THR A 497 -18.80 7.59 19.69
CA THR A 497 -19.04 6.45 20.58
C THR A 497 -17.76 5.64 20.75
N ASN A 498 -17.10 5.29 19.65
CA ASN A 498 -15.89 4.47 19.66
C ASN A 498 -14.71 5.18 20.34
N SER A 499 -14.61 6.51 20.25
CA SER A 499 -13.58 7.27 20.96
C SER A 499 -13.70 7.18 22.49
N THR A 500 -14.90 6.92 23.02
CA THR A 500 -15.13 6.79 24.48
C THR A 500 -15.08 5.36 25.01
N SER A 501 -14.83 4.38 24.14
CA SER A 501 -14.77 2.95 24.50
C SER A 501 -13.61 2.61 25.46
N SER A 502 -12.60 3.47 25.55
CA SER A 502 -11.44 3.31 26.45
C SER A 502 -11.11 4.63 27.14
N SER A 503 -10.82 4.58 28.44
CA SER A 503 -10.35 5.74 29.21
C SER A 503 -8.94 6.22 28.80
N SER A 504 -8.22 5.43 28.02
CA SER A 504 -6.89 5.78 27.48
C SER A 504 -6.96 6.55 26.16
N SER A 505 -8.13 6.57 25.52
CA SER A 505 -8.35 7.27 24.25
C SER A 505 -8.20 8.77 24.43
N THR A 506 -7.64 9.44 23.41
CA THR A 506 -7.69 10.90 23.36
C THR A 506 -9.10 11.35 22.95
N GLU A 507 -9.48 12.56 23.34
CA GLU A 507 -10.76 13.16 22.95
C GLU A 507 -10.84 13.35 21.42
N LEU A 508 -11.97 12.96 20.84
CA LEU A 508 -12.29 13.19 19.43
C LEU A 508 -13.01 14.53 19.27
N THR A 509 -12.55 15.35 18.33
CA THR A 509 -13.27 16.55 17.90
C THR A 509 -14.02 16.27 16.59
N ILE A 510 -15.34 16.41 16.61
CA ILE A 510 -16.14 16.44 15.38
C ILE A 510 -15.99 17.81 14.74
N ILE A 511 -15.56 17.86 13.48
CA ILE A 511 -15.38 19.12 12.75
C ILE A 511 -16.76 19.67 12.40
N ASP A 512 -16.97 20.97 12.63
CA ASP A 512 -18.09 21.71 12.09
C ASP A 512 -17.62 22.45 10.83
N PRO A 513 -17.97 22.00 9.61
CA PRO A 513 -17.45 22.58 8.37
C PRO A 513 -17.96 24.00 8.12
N ASP A 514 -19.04 24.43 8.78
CA ASP A 514 -19.57 25.79 8.68
C ASP A 514 -18.88 26.76 9.66
N SER A 515 -18.08 26.24 10.60
CA SER A 515 -17.34 27.04 11.57
C SER A 515 -16.07 27.63 10.96
N GLY A 516 -15.87 28.94 11.13
CA GLY A 516 -14.61 29.59 10.77
C GLY A 516 -13.41 29.15 11.61
N ASP A 517 -13.65 28.43 12.71
CA ASP A 517 -12.62 27.87 13.60
C ASP A 517 -12.36 26.36 13.33
N ALA A 518 -12.93 25.79 12.26
CA ALA A 518 -12.66 24.41 11.86
C ALA A 518 -11.16 24.19 11.65
N PHE A 519 -10.61 23.11 12.21
CA PHE A 519 -9.18 22.81 12.06
C PHE A 519 -8.78 22.68 10.58
N TRP A 520 -9.60 21.99 9.79
CA TRP A 520 -9.41 21.82 8.36
C TRP A 520 -10.71 21.35 7.68
N THR A 521 -10.93 21.81 6.45
CA THR A 521 -11.90 21.26 5.50
C THR A 521 -11.25 21.08 4.11
N PRO A 522 -11.62 20.05 3.32
CA PRO A 522 -11.06 19.86 1.99
C PRO A 522 -11.27 21.06 1.04
N GLN A 523 -12.44 21.72 1.10
CA GLN A 523 -12.77 22.89 0.27
C GLN A 523 -11.85 24.10 0.52
N ALA A 524 -11.17 24.16 1.67
CA ALA A 524 -10.16 25.18 1.92
C ALA A 524 -8.84 24.91 1.18
N SER A 525 -8.67 23.70 0.64
CA SER A 525 -7.43 23.21 0.02
C SER A 525 -7.59 23.06 -1.49
N TYR A 526 -8.68 22.45 -1.97
CA TYR A 526 -8.92 22.23 -3.40
C TYR A 526 -10.42 22.13 -3.72
N ASP A 527 -10.78 22.35 -4.98
CA ASP A 527 -12.12 22.12 -5.50
C ASP A 527 -12.35 20.62 -5.80
N TYR A 528 -13.57 20.13 -5.59
CA TYR A 528 -13.98 18.76 -5.91
C TYR A 528 -15.50 18.68 -6.08
N GLU A 529 -15.98 17.59 -6.67
CA GLU A 529 -17.40 17.34 -6.88
C GLU A 529 -17.89 16.10 -6.13
N LEU A 530 -18.94 16.30 -5.32
CA LEU A 530 -19.65 15.19 -4.69
C LEU A 530 -20.72 14.66 -5.64
N GLN A 531 -20.63 13.37 -5.94
CA GLN A 531 -21.68 12.67 -6.66
C GLN A 531 -22.88 12.48 -5.74
N SER A 532 -24.07 12.29 -6.32
CA SER A 532 -25.21 11.81 -5.54
C SER A 532 -24.85 10.44 -4.96
N VAL A 533 -24.98 10.24 -3.65
CA VAL A 533 -24.60 8.98 -3.00
C VAL A 533 -25.30 7.76 -3.62
N ASP A 534 -26.57 7.92 -4.04
CA ASP A 534 -27.34 6.89 -4.75
C ASP A 534 -26.71 6.39 -6.06
N THR A 535 -25.80 7.18 -6.65
CA THR A 535 -25.12 6.85 -7.92
C THR A 535 -23.69 6.35 -7.72
N VAL A 536 -23.10 6.57 -6.54
CA VAL A 536 -21.69 6.29 -6.25
C VAL A 536 -21.36 4.82 -6.49
N LYS A 537 -22.14 3.88 -5.94
CA LYS A 537 -21.89 2.44 -6.13
C LYS A 537 -21.79 2.05 -7.61
N GLN A 538 -22.79 2.42 -8.41
CA GLN A 538 -22.82 2.04 -9.82
C GLN A 538 -21.74 2.76 -10.63
N HIS A 539 -21.44 4.01 -10.30
CA HIS A 539 -20.36 4.77 -10.92
C HIS A 539 -19.00 4.11 -10.64
N VAL A 540 -18.71 3.79 -9.37
CA VAL A 540 -17.46 3.15 -8.99
C VAL A 540 -17.31 1.77 -9.63
N ILE A 541 -18.33 0.91 -9.59
CA ILE A 541 -18.30 -0.41 -10.25
C ILE A 541 -17.97 -0.30 -11.75
N ASN A 542 -18.44 0.75 -12.42
CA ASN A 542 -18.25 0.90 -13.86
C ASN A 542 -16.88 1.48 -14.25
N ASN A 543 -16.28 2.28 -13.37
CA ASN A 543 -15.14 3.12 -13.72
C ASN A 543 -13.88 2.84 -12.90
N ALA A 544 -13.94 2.18 -11.74
CA ALA A 544 -12.74 1.86 -10.98
C ALA A 544 -11.99 0.65 -11.55
N GLY A 545 -10.67 0.65 -11.41
CA GLY A 545 -9.76 -0.41 -11.88
C GLY A 545 -9.21 -0.17 -13.28
N VAL A 546 -8.50 -1.18 -13.79
CA VAL A 546 -7.83 -1.16 -15.10
C VAL A 546 -8.81 -1.31 -16.27
N GLY A 547 -8.36 -0.94 -17.47
CA GLY A 547 -9.12 -1.03 -18.72
C GLY A 547 -10.27 -0.02 -18.83
N LYS A 548 -10.22 1.06 -18.03
CA LYS A 548 -11.28 2.10 -17.97
C LYS A 548 -10.82 3.47 -18.45
N ILE A 549 -9.52 3.66 -18.66
CA ILE A 549 -9.00 4.85 -19.32
C ILE A 549 -9.17 4.70 -20.84
N GLU A 550 -9.64 5.76 -21.52
CA GLU A 550 -9.64 5.78 -22.99
C GLU A 550 -8.18 5.96 -23.46
N GLU A 551 -7.69 5.04 -24.30
CA GLU A 551 -6.34 5.08 -24.91
C GLU A 551 -6.18 6.19 -25.96
#